data_AF-A0A3S1F712-F1
#
_entry.id   AF-A0A3S1F712-F1
#
_cell.length_a   1.000
_cell.length_b   1.000
_cell.length_c   1.000
_cell.angle_alpha   90.00
_cell.angle_beta   90.00
_cell.angle_gamma   90.00
#
_symmetry.space_group_name_H-M   'P 1'
#
loop_
_entity.id
_entity.type
_entity.pdbx_description
1 polymer ?
#
loop_
_entity_poly.entity_id
_entity_poly.type
_entity_poly.pdbx_seq_one_letter_code
_entity_poly.pdbx_strand_id
1 'polypeptide(L)'
;RDVDLFYFDDSDLSYEAEDAVIRRAEKHFEGLPLPVEVRNQARVHLWYPQKFGRPCPRYSNASESVSHFASKTHAVGVRYDADGQLEIMAPFGLDDIFSFRITPNRVMDNQQTHEVKGARARECWPEITVVPW
;
A
#
# COMPACT_ATOMS: atom_id res chain seq x y z
N ARG A 1 -12.40 2.59 -2.11
CA ARG A 1 -12.81 2.00 -0.80
C ARG A 1 -12.20 2.81 0.33
N ASP A 2 -11.04 3.39 0.09
CA ASP A 2 -10.14 3.98 1.07
C ASP A 2 -9.09 4.82 0.31
N VAL A 3 -8.31 5.59 1.07
CA VAL A 3 -7.07 6.24 0.64
C VAL A 3 -5.96 5.76 1.57
N ASP A 4 -4.93 5.11 1.03
CA ASP A 4 -3.77 4.68 1.81
C ASP A 4 -2.83 5.88 2.09
N LEU A 5 -2.50 6.13 3.35
CA LEU A 5 -1.49 7.10 3.77
C LEU A 5 -0.39 6.42 4.57
N PHE A 6 0.77 6.28 3.94
CA PHE A 6 1.92 5.66 4.58
C PHE A 6 2.89 6.69 5.12
N TYR A 7 3.42 6.40 6.30
CA TYR A 7 4.54 7.11 6.89
C TYR A 7 5.54 6.11 7.45
N PHE A 8 6.70 6.61 7.84
CA PHE A 8 7.75 5.81 8.46
C PHE A 8 8.28 6.55 9.68
N ASP A 9 8.17 5.93 10.84
CA ASP A 9 8.76 6.39 12.08
C ASP A 9 9.18 5.17 12.89
N ASP A 10 10.49 4.97 13.05
CA ASP A 10 11.06 3.86 13.81
C ASP A 10 11.53 4.24 15.22
N SER A 11 11.22 5.45 15.67
CA SER A 11 11.53 5.92 17.03
C SER A 11 10.67 5.25 18.11
N ASP A 12 9.40 4.92 17.79
CA ASP A 12 8.48 4.18 18.63
C ASP A 12 7.59 3.27 17.77
N LEU A 13 7.77 1.95 17.90
CA LEU A 13 7.05 0.94 17.12
C LEU A 13 5.78 0.42 17.80
N SER A 14 5.41 0.98 18.96
CA SER A 14 4.19 0.63 19.69
C SER A 14 2.94 0.86 18.84
N TYR A 15 1.85 0.16 19.16
CA TYR A 15 0.57 0.44 18.51
C TYR A 15 0.06 1.83 18.93
N GLU A 16 0.31 2.20 20.18
CA GLU A 16 -0.10 3.46 20.79
C GLU A 16 0.49 4.67 20.05
N ALA A 17 1.76 4.60 19.63
CA ALA A 17 2.37 5.62 18.78
C ALA A 17 1.68 5.72 17.40
N GLU A 18 1.38 4.59 16.77
CA GLU A 18 0.64 4.59 15.49
C GLU A 18 -0.79 5.13 15.66
N ASP A 19 -1.48 4.71 16.71
CA ASP A 19 -2.85 5.11 17.04
C ASP A 19 -2.96 6.61 17.30
N ALA A 20 -1.96 7.22 17.94
CA ALA A 20 -1.88 8.66 18.10
C ALA A 20 -1.82 9.40 16.73
N VAL A 21 -1.09 8.86 15.76
CA VAL A 21 -1.03 9.41 14.40
C VAL A 21 -2.35 9.18 13.64
N ILE A 22 -2.95 8.00 13.78
CA ILE A 22 -4.28 7.68 13.21
C ILE A 22 -5.30 8.70 13.70
N ARG A 23 -5.45 8.90 15.01
CA ARG A 23 -6.41 9.85 15.60
C ARG A 23 -6.16 11.29 15.19
N ARG A 24 -4.89 11.68 15.00
CA ARG A 24 -4.56 13.02 14.48
C ARG A 24 -5.02 13.16 13.03
N ALA A 25 -4.75 12.15 12.20
CA ALA A 25 -5.13 12.16 10.79
C ALA A 25 -6.65 12.13 10.60
N GLU A 26 -7.39 11.35 11.38
CA GLU A 26 -8.86 11.31 11.35
C GLU A 26 -9.49 12.71 11.45
N LYS A 27 -8.97 13.56 12.34
CA LYS A 27 -9.43 14.95 12.48
C LYS A 27 -9.08 15.82 11.26
N HIS A 28 -7.94 15.59 10.62
CA HIS A 28 -7.52 16.38 9.45
C HIS A 28 -8.29 15.99 8.19
N PHE A 29 -8.71 14.73 8.11
CA PHE A 29 -9.42 14.16 6.97
C PHE A 29 -10.93 14.07 7.20
N GLU A 30 -11.43 14.71 8.26
CA GLU A 30 -12.86 14.81 8.52
C GLU A 30 -13.58 15.44 7.32
N GLY A 31 -14.67 14.80 6.88
CA GLY A 31 -15.46 15.25 5.74
C GLY A 31 -14.97 14.76 4.37
N LEU A 32 -13.85 14.02 4.28
CA LEU A 32 -13.51 13.33 3.04
C LEU A 32 -14.53 12.22 2.73
N PRO A 33 -14.87 12.00 1.45
CA PRO A 33 -15.85 10.98 1.06
C PRO A 33 -15.32 9.55 1.24
N LEU A 34 -14.00 9.39 1.38
CA LEU A 34 -13.34 8.10 1.58
C LEU A 34 -12.53 8.12 2.87
N PRO A 35 -12.51 7.01 3.63
CA PRO A 35 -11.66 6.89 4.80
C PRO A 35 -10.18 6.88 4.41
N VAL A 36 -9.33 7.50 5.25
CA VAL A 36 -7.88 7.47 5.08
C VAL A 36 -7.29 6.42 6.00
N GLU A 37 -6.69 5.38 5.41
CA GLU A 37 -5.98 4.33 6.15
C GLU A 37 -4.54 4.74 6.41
N VAL A 38 -4.27 5.20 7.64
CA VAL A 38 -2.92 5.57 8.04
C VAL A 38 -2.15 4.34 8.53
N ARG A 39 -0.91 4.18 8.03
CA ARG A 39 -0.04 3.07 8.42
C ARG A 39 1.41 3.49 8.59
N ASN A 40 1.99 3.15 9.74
CA ASN A 40 3.42 3.24 9.97
C ASN A 40 4.11 2.01 9.36
N GLN A 41 4.87 2.23 8.28
CA GLN A 41 5.58 1.15 7.60
C GLN A 41 6.72 0.57 8.45
N ALA A 42 7.25 1.33 9.40
CA ALA A 42 8.32 0.86 10.28
C ALA A 42 7.91 -0.33 11.17
N ARG A 43 6.61 -0.45 11.52
CA ARG A 43 6.11 -1.48 12.43
C ARG A 43 5.38 -2.65 11.77
N VAL A 44 5.21 -2.63 10.44
CA VAL A 44 4.43 -3.66 9.71
C VAL A 44 4.95 -5.06 9.99
N HIS A 45 6.27 -5.24 10.00
CA HIS A 45 6.93 -6.51 10.28
C HIS A 45 6.56 -7.12 11.65
N LEU A 46 6.06 -6.34 12.62
CA LEU A 46 5.67 -6.82 13.94
C LEU A 46 4.32 -7.54 13.92
N TRP A 47 3.32 -6.99 13.21
CA TRP A 47 1.96 -7.50 13.20
C TRP A 47 1.61 -8.32 11.95
N TYR A 48 2.34 -8.14 10.84
CA TYR A 48 2.06 -8.82 9.57
C TYR A 48 2.10 -10.34 9.69
N PRO A 49 3.11 -10.97 10.34
CA PRO A 49 3.14 -12.42 10.49
C PRO A 49 1.98 -12.97 11.33
N GLN A 50 1.52 -12.21 12.32
CA GLN A 50 0.39 -12.60 13.17
C GLN A 50 -0.92 -12.58 12.38
N LYS A 51 -1.07 -11.61 11.46
CA LYS A 51 -2.26 -11.44 10.62
C LYS A 51 -2.31 -12.39 9.42
N PHE A 52 -1.16 -12.66 8.79
CA PHE A 52 -1.08 -13.34 7.50
C PHE A 52 -0.30 -14.67 7.53
N GLY A 53 0.29 -15.05 8.66
CA GLY A 53 1.01 -16.32 8.81
C GLY A 53 2.32 -16.42 8.04
N ARG A 54 2.88 -15.29 7.56
CA ARG A 54 4.12 -15.26 6.76
C ARG A 54 5.03 -14.09 7.16
N PRO A 55 6.36 -14.22 7.02
CA PRO A 55 7.27 -13.15 7.39
C PRO A 55 7.06 -11.90 6.52
N CYS A 56 7.36 -10.74 7.10
CA CYS A 56 7.42 -9.47 6.40
C CYS A 56 8.75 -8.80 6.75
N PRO A 57 9.52 -8.31 5.77
CA PRO A 57 10.80 -7.66 6.05
C PRO A 57 10.57 -6.36 6.83
N ARG A 58 11.56 -6.00 7.64
CA ARG A 58 11.62 -4.67 8.25
C ARG A 58 12.05 -3.67 7.18
N TYR A 59 11.13 -2.80 6.79
CA TYR A 59 11.41 -1.73 5.84
C TYR A 59 12.33 -0.66 6.44
N SER A 60 13.05 0.04 5.59
CA SER A 60 13.93 1.17 5.91
C SER A 60 13.27 2.54 5.69
N ASN A 61 12.16 2.57 4.94
CA ASN A 61 11.40 3.77 4.63
C ASN A 61 9.96 3.43 4.24
N ALA A 62 9.09 4.45 4.11
CA ALA A 62 7.68 4.25 3.80
C ALA A 62 7.43 3.68 2.39
N SER A 63 8.30 4.02 1.44
CA SER A 63 8.12 3.66 0.04
C SER A 63 8.54 2.22 -0.29
N GLU A 64 9.42 1.63 0.51
CA GLU A 64 9.89 0.25 0.33
C GLU A 64 8.73 -0.75 0.40
N SER A 65 7.74 -0.52 1.28
CA SER A 65 6.58 -1.40 1.43
C SER A 65 5.75 -1.55 0.14
N VAL A 66 5.73 -0.52 -0.70
CA VAL A 66 5.01 -0.49 -1.98
C VAL A 66 5.57 -1.57 -2.92
N SER A 67 6.87 -1.84 -2.87
CA SER A 67 7.53 -2.89 -3.65
C SER A 67 7.14 -4.31 -3.23
N HIS A 68 6.47 -4.48 -2.09
CA HIS A 68 6.01 -5.76 -1.54
C HIS A 68 4.50 -6.00 -1.71
N PHE A 69 3.80 -5.10 -2.39
CA PHE A 69 2.37 -5.26 -2.68
C PHE A 69 2.11 -6.48 -3.55
N ALA A 70 0.94 -7.09 -3.41
CA ALA A 70 0.59 -8.34 -4.10
C ALA A 70 0.57 -8.25 -5.65
N SER A 71 0.33 -7.06 -6.19
CA SER A 71 0.32 -6.80 -7.64
C SER A 71 1.17 -5.58 -7.96
N LYS A 72 1.96 -5.66 -9.04
CA LYS A 72 2.81 -4.55 -9.50
C LYS A 72 2.00 -3.31 -9.83
N THR A 73 0.81 -3.51 -10.40
CA THR A 73 -0.16 -2.47 -10.76
C THR A 73 -0.62 -1.62 -9.58
N HIS A 74 -0.65 -2.19 -8.37
CA HIS A 74 -1.01 -1.46 -7.15
C HIS A 74 0.22 -0.81 -6.48
N ALA A 75 1.42 -1.14 -6.93
CA ALA A 75 2.67 -0.68 -6.33
C ALA A 75 3.05 0.70 -6.89
N VAL A 76 2.17 1.68 -6.70
CA VAL A 76 2.41 3.08 -7.07
C VAL A 76 1.99 4.00 -5.94
N GLY A 77 2.87 4.93 -5.60
CA GLY A 77 2.63 5.97 -4.62
C GLY A 77 2.97 7.35 -5.18
N VAL A 78 2.41 8.39 -4.56
CA VAL A 78 2.70 9.78 -4.89
C VAL A 78 2.93 10.58 -3.61
N ARG A 79 3.82 11.56 -3.68
CA ARG A 79 4.03 12.54 -2.61
C ARG A 79 4.46 13.88 -3.19
N TYR A 80 4.35 14.94 -2.40
CA TYR A 80 5.05 16.19 -2.70
C TYR A 80 6.45 16.16 -2.11
N ASP A 81 7.43 16.67 -2.85
CA ASP A 81 8.77 16.93 -2.36
C ASP A 81 8.86 18.29 -1.63
N ALA A 82 10.07 18.69 -1.24
CA ALA A 82 10.30 19.94 -0.53
C ALA A 82 10.01 21.20 -1.36
N ASP A 83 10.07 21.10 -2.68
CA ASP A 83 9.80 22.19 -3.64
C ASP A 83 8.33 22.18 -4.11
N GLY A 84 7.50 21.32 -3.51
CA GLY A 84 6.09 21.17 -3.85
C GLY A 84 5.85 20.49 -5.19
N GLN A 85 6.86 19.81 -5.75
CA GLN A 85 6.71 19.02 -6.97
C GLN A 85 6.18 17.62 -6.65
N LEU A 86 5.37 17.08 -7.55
CA LEU A 86 4.84 15.72 -7.40
C LEU A 86 5.93 14.70 -7.76
N GLU A 87 6.26 13.85 -6.80
CA GLU A 87 7.11 12.68 -7.01
C GLU A 87 6.26 11.41 -7.09
N ILE A 88 6.59 10.55 -8.06
CA ILE A 88 5.94 9.26 -8.26
C ILE A 88 6.91 8.16 -7.83
N MET A 89 6.46 7.31 -6.91
CA MET A 89 7.13 6.04 -6.59
C MET A 89 6.46 4.93 -7.38
N ALA A 90 7.16 4.35 -8.35
CA ALA A 90 6.67 3.25 -9.17
C ALA A 90 7.79 2.21 -9.39
N PRO A 91 8.10 1.35 -8.38
CA PRO A 91 9.21 0.39 -8.43
C PRO A 91 9.15 -0.59 -9.62
N PHE A 92 7.98 -0.80 -10.22
CA PHE A 92 7.80 -1.66 -11.40
C PHE A 92 7.42 -0.88 -12.67
N GLY A 93 7.55 0.46 -12.65
CA GLY A 93 7.06 1.32 -13.71
C GLY A 93 5.53 1.48 -13.71
N LEU A 94 5.01 2.16 -14.72
CA LEU A 94 3.57 2.49 -14.85
C LEU A 94 2.87 1.70 -15.96
N ASP A 95 3.60 0.85 -16.69
CA ASP A 95 3.08 0.13 -17.86
C ASP A 95 1.85 -0.74 -17.52
N ASP A 96 1.91 -1.46 -16.40
CA ASP A 96 0.79 -2.29 -15.92
C ASP A 96 -0.47 -1.45 -15.64
N ILE A 97 -0.32 -0.25 -15.08
CA ILE A 97 -1.44 0.66 -14.82
C ILE A 97 -2.05 1.15 -16.13
N PHE A 98 -1.22 1.65 -17.05
CA PHE A 98 -1.71 2.20 -18.32
C PHE A 98 -2.22 1.14 -19.29
N SER A 99 -1.77 -0.10 -19.15
CA SER A 99 -2.23 -1.25 -19.94
C SER A 99 -3.45 -1.94 -19.34
N PHE A 100 -4.06 -1.39 -18.27
CA PHE A 100 -5.23 -1.99 -17.59
C PHE A 100 -4.96 -3.44 -17.17
N ARG A 101 -3.75 -3.71 -16.66
CA ARG A 101 -3.28 -5.06 -16.38
C ARG A 101 -2.94 -5.18 -14.91
N ILE A 102 -3.59 -6.11 -14.20
CA ILE A 102 -3.23 -6.48 -12.83
C ILE A 102 -2.23 -7.63 -12.88
N THR A 103 -0.94 -7.32 -12.74
CA THR A 103 0.18 -8.26 -12.85
C THR A 103 0.68 -8.68 -11.46
N PRO A 104 0.90 -9.98 -11.18
CA PRO A 104 1.38 -10.44 -9.88
C PRO A 104 2.77 -9.91 -9.57
N ASN A 105 2.98 -9.58 -8.30
CA ASN A 105 4.30 -9.32 -7.76
C ASN A 105 4.75 -10.51 -6.91
N ARG A 106 5.77 -11.21 -7.39
CA ARG A 106 6.29 -12.45 -6.79
C ARG A 106 7.40 -12.23 -5.76
N VAL A 107 7.65 -10.98 -5.34
CA VAL A 107 8.60 -10.65 -4.26
C VAL A 107 8.22 -11.34 -2.94
N MET A 108 6.92 -11.53 -2.69
CA MET A 108 6.39 -12.30 -1.58
C MET A 108 5.31 -13.27 -2.08
N ASP A 109 5.08 -14.36 -1.35
CA ASP A 109 3.94 -15.24 -1.61
C ASP A 109 2.62 -14.58 -1.18
N ASN A 110 2.03 -13.86 -2.13
CA ASN A 110 0.82 -13.06 -1.98
C ASN A 110 -0.28 -13.50 -2.97
N GLN A 111 -0.22 -14.73 -3.47
CA GLN A 111 -1.14 -15.25 -4.52
C GLN A 111 -2.61 -14.96 -4.21
N GLN A 112 -3.06 -15.39 -3.03
CA GLN A 112 -4.46 -15.20 -2.62
C GLN A 112 -4.86 -13.72 -2.60
N THR A 113 -3.97 -12.83 -2.15
CA THR A 113 -4.25 -11.38 -2.12
C THR A 113 -4.32 -10.80 -3.53
N HIS A 114 -3.45 -11.25 -4.44
CA HIS A 114 -3.47 -10.85 -5.84
C HIS A 114 -4.79 -11.26 -6.52
N GLU A 115 -5.19 -12.51 -6.37
CA GLU A 115 -6.42 -13.06 -6.98
C GLU A 115 -7.67 -12.36 -6.45
N VAL A 116 -7.80 -12.20 -5.13
CA VAL A 116 -8.96 -11.53 -4.51
C VAL A 116 -9.03 -10.05 -4.91
N LYS A 117 -7.91 -9.32 -4.88
CA LYS A 117 -7.90 -7.90 -5.28
C LYS A 117 -8.17 -7.76 -6.78
N GLY A 118 -7.62 -8.64 -7.61
CA GLY A 118 -7.83 -8.64 -9.06
C GLY A 118 -9.28 -8.94 -9.43
N ALA A 119 -9.91 -9.93 -8.80
CA ALA A 119 -11.33 -10.23 -9.00
C ALA A 119 -12.22 -9.03 -8.63
N ARG A 120 -12.00 -8.44 -7.44
CA ARG A 120 -12.73 -7.25 -7.01
C ARG A 120 -12.53 -6.06 -7.94
N ALA A 121 -11.31 -5.84 -8.43
CA ALA A 121 -11.06 -4.75 -9.36
C ALA A 121 -11.86 -4.93 -10.66
N ARG A 122 -11.97 -6.16 -11.20
CA ARG A 122 -12.77 -6.45 -12.40
C ARG A 122 -14.27 -6.16 -12.23
N GLU A 123 -14.79 -6.24 -11.01
CA GLU A 123 -16.19 -5.85 -10.73
C GLU A 123 -16.40 -4.34 -10.91
N CYS A 124 -15.36 -3.52 -10.66
CA CYS A 124 -15.42 -2.08 -10.84
C CYS A 124 -15.04 -1.64 -12.27
N TRP A 125 -14.10 -2.35 -12.89
CA TRP A 125 -13.56 -2.06 -14.22
C TRP A 125 -13.55 -3.33 -15.07
N PRO A 126 -14.58 -3.58 -15.89
CA PRO A 126 -14.63 -4.79 -16.72
C PRO A 126 -13.50 -4.92 -17.74
N GLU A 127 -12.84 -3.81 -18.09
CA GLU A 127 -11.76 -3.71 -19.08
C GLU A 127 -10.40 -4.20 -18.57
N ILE A 128 -10.20 -4.35 -17.26
CA ILE A 128 -8.90 -4.80 -16.73
C ILE A 128 -8.69 -6.29 -16.90
N THR A 129 -7.47 -6.64 -17.30
CA THR A 129 -7.00 -8.03 -17.37
C THR A 129 -6.24 -8.39 -16.11
N VAL A 130 -6.67 -9.44 -15.41
CA VAL A 130 -5.93 -10.01 -14.26
C VAL A 130 -5.03 -11.13 -14.78
N VAL A 131 -3.72 -10.96 -14.65
CA VAL A 131 -2.74 -11.98 -15.03
C VAL A 131 -2.70 -13.05 -13.93
N PRO A 132 -2.78 -14.35 -14.25
CA PRO A 132 -2.62 -15.41 -13.24
C PRO A 132 -1.28 -15.32 -12.50
N TRP A 133 -1.24 -15.87 -11.29
CA TRP A 133 -0.08 -15.79 -10.38
C TRP A 133 1.26 -16.18 -11.00
#